data_AF-F2UHQ6-F1
#
_entry.id   AF-F2UHQ6-F1
#
_cell.length_a   1.000
_cell.length_b   1.000
_cell.length_c   1.000
_cell.angle_alpha   90.00
_cell.angle_beta   90.00
_cell.angle_gamma   90.00
#
_symmetry.space_group_name_H-M   'P 1'
#
loop_
_entity.id
_entity.type
_entity.pdbx_description
1 polymer ?
#
loop_
_entity_poly.entity_id
_entity_poly.type
_entity_poly.pdbx_seq_one_letter_code
_entity_poly.pdbx_strand_id
1 'polypeptide(L)'
;MLVGPAGLWARAQRGEAPESIARDLPNLADCTPTYTHMVLARLVAVGAVDFIVSQNCDGLHLRSGVPASKLAEIHGNCFIEVCPACHKVYRRRFDVSAQSRVRRHTTRRTCTHCTQQHQHTEQQQPQPQQQPQQQHQQQPPSPRPLLTAAPCPRDGVHLEDTIVHFGETTRHASVANWGAAMAAAAAATVVVVLGSSLKVLKAYPCLWKRVKQRKCELFIVNSQWTPLDRWAVQKTHSDVDAFMRALVAAHDRAPAAGDGSGGGGASRGVSNDEHGGAPKSVVKKEEEEEEEDEDQRQQDYDQDHDQEEEELKSVAPAALVNGSWRPQTYVREEDPFWQQCDDDDGDNDDDDDARAPGGWLMAGLKRSAHRK
;
A
#
# COMPACT_ATOMS: atom_id res chain seq x y z
N MET A 1 8.89 1.47 11.60
CA MET A 1 7.85 1.68 12.64
C MET A 1 7.28 0.34 13.14
N LEU A 2 6.80 -0.55 12.28
CA LEU A 2 6.15 -1.80 12.73
C LEU A 2 7.13 -2.91 13.16
N VAL A 3 8.10 -3.24 12.30
CA VAL A 3 9.07 -4.33 12.50
C VAL A 3 10.49 -3.73 12.50
N GLY A 4 11.34 -4.17 13.43
CA GLY A 4 12.66 -3.59 13.73
C GLY A 4 13.00 -3.69 15.23
N PRO A 5 14.25 -3.51 15.68
CA PRO A 5 14.63 -3.58 17.10
C PRO A 5 13.84 -2.61 18.00
N ALA A 6 13.51 -1.43 17.47
CA ALA A 6 12.63 -0.43 18.11
C ALA A 6 11.19 -0.44 17.56
N GLY A 7 10.85 -1.41 16.72
CA GLY A 7 9.53 -1.54 16.11
C GLY A 7 8.44 -1.87 17.13
N LEU A 8 7.22 -1.44 16.85
CA LEU A 8 6.06 -1.59 17.74
C LEU A 8 5.85 -3.05 18.18
N TRP A 9 6.09 -4.01 17.30
CA TRP A 9 5.96 -5.43 17.61
C TRP A 9 7.10 -5.96 18.47
N ALA A 10 8.34 -5.52 18.24
CA ALA A 10 9.48 -5.89 19.09
C ALA A 10 9.29 -5.35 20.52
N ARG A 11 8.76 -4.12 20.65
CA ARG A 11 8.36 -3.51 21.92
C ARG A 11 7.29 -4.34 22.64
N ALA A 12 6.24 -4.73 21.91
CA ALA A 12 5.16 -5.58 22.45
C ALA A 12 5.67 -6.98 22.86
N GLN A 13 6.54 -7.60 22.07
CA GLN A 13 7.17 -8.90 22.39
C GLN A 13 8.02 -8.82 23.66
N ARG A 14 8.74 -7.70 23.88
CA ARG A 14 9.46 -7.41 25.13
C ARG A 14 8.55 -7.13 26.33
N GLY A 15 7.23 -7.12 26.15
CA GLY A 15 6.26 -6.93 27.21
C GLY A 15 5.97 -5.46 27.55
N GLU A 16 6.36 -4.51 26.70
CA GLU A 16 5.94 -3.12 26.87
C GLU A 16 4.41 -3.02 26.73
N ALA A 17 3.78 -2.29 27.65
CA ALA A 17 2.33 -2.16 27.66
C ALA A 17 1.85 -1.45 26.38
N PRO A 18 0.78 -1.93 25.71
CA PRO A 18 0.21 -1.30 24.51
C PRO A 18 -0.06 0.19 24.69
N GLU A 19 -0.51 0.62 25.86
CA GLU A 19 -0.79 2.03 26.21
C GLU A 19 0.49 2.89 26.27
N SER A 20 1.63 2.29 26.63
CA SER A 20 2.94 2.95 26.58
C SER A 20 3.40 3.10 25.14
N ILE A 21 3.26 2.04 24.35
CA ILE A 21 3.62 2.04 22.93
C ILE A 21 2.79 3.08 22.16
N ALA A 22 1.48 3.15 22.43
CA ALA A 22 0.58 4.12 21.83
C ALA A 22 0.96 5.56 22.14
N ARG A 23 1.33 5.88 23.40
CA ARG A 23 1.70 7.25 23.79
C ARG A 23 2.92 7.79 23.04
N ASP A 24 3.82 6.91 22.60
CA ASP A 24 5.02 7.32 21.87
C ASP A 24 4.77 7.46 20.36
N LEU A 25 3.58 7.12 19.88
CA LEU A 25 3.26 7.23 18.46
C LEU A 25 2.83 8.65 18.11
N PRO A 26 3.35 9.19 16.99
CA PRO A 26 2.86 10.45 16.49
C PRO A 26 1.41 10.32 16.03
N ASN A 27 0.68 11.42 16.11
CA ASN A 27 -0.56 11.55 15.34
C ASN A 27 -0.21 11.45 13.85
N LEU A 28 -0.79 10.47 13.15
CA LEU A 28 -0.51 10.24 11.73
C LEU A 28 -0.88 11.45 10.86
N ALA A 29 -1.87 12.25 11.28
CA ALA A 29 -2.27 13.47 10.58
C ALA A 29 -1.14 14.53 10.58
N ASP A 30 -0.29 14.51 11.59
CA ASP A 30 0.82 15.45 11.76
C ASP A 30 2.13 14.97 11.14
N CYS A 31 2.25 13.69 10.82
CA CYS A 31 3.37 13.17 10.06
C CYS A 31 3.46 13.84 8.68
N THR A 32 4.66 14.08 8.19
CA THR A 32 4.91 14.59 6.83
C THR A 32 5.58 13.52 5.97
N PRO A 33 5.35 13.49 4.65
CA PRO A 33 6.08 12.58 3.76
C PRO A 33 7.60 12.68 3.94
N THR A 34 8.27 11.53 4.00
CA THR A 34 9.74 11.48 4.10
C THR A 34 10.41 11.86 2.78
N TYR A 35 11.75 11.96 2.78
CA TYR A 35 12.48 12.24 1.54
C TYR A 35 12.21 11.16 0.48
N THR A 36 12.18 9.89 0.89
CA THR A 36 11.83 8.77 -0.01
C THR A 36 10.44 8.94 -0.63
N HIS A 37 9.42 9.32 0.14
CA HIS A 37 8.08 9.55 -0.40
C HIS A 37 8.10 10.62 -1.49
N MET A 38 8.79 11.74 -1.23
CA MET A 38 8.88 12.84 -2.18
C MET A 38 9.68 12.45 -3.44
N VAL A 39 10.73 11.62 -3.33
CA VAL A 39 11.43 11.10 -4.50
C VAL A 39 10.54 10.16 -5.29
N LEU A 40 9.81 9.25 -4.63
CA LEU A 40 8.89 8.34 -5.31
C LEU A 40 7.78 9.10 -6.07
N ALA A 41 7.20 10.14 -5.46
CA ALA A 41 6.25 11.02 -6.13
C ALA A 41 6.87 11.65 -7.40
N ARG A 42 8.12 12.13 -7.30
CA ARG A 42 8.86 12.67 -8.44
C ARG A 42 9.12 11.63 -9.52
N LEU A 43 9.56 10.43 -9.15
CA LEU A 43 9.86 9.35 -10.09
C LEU A 43 8.60 8.88 -10.84
N VAL A 44 7.45 8.83 -10.16
CA VAL A 44 6.16 8.57 -10.81
C VAL A 44 5.80 9.70 -11.78
N ALA A 45 5.98 10.96 -11.37
CA ALA A 45 5.66 12.13 -12.20
C ALA A 45 6.51 12.22 -13.48
N VAL A 46 7.78 11.79 -13.45
CA VAL A 46 8.65 11.73 -14.64
C VAL A 46 8.57 10.41 -15.40
N GLY A 47 7.72 9.48 -14.97
CA GLY A 47 7.54 8.18 -15.63
C GLY A 47 8.68 7.18 -15.42
N ALA A 48 9.56 7.42 -14.44
CA ALA A 48 10.62 6.47 -14.07
C ALA A 48 10.11 5.34 -13.16
N VAL A 49 8.98 5.55 -12.47
CA VAL A 49 8.27 4.52 -11.69
C VAL A 49 6.87 4.37 -12.24
N ASP A 50 6.55 3.17 -12.73
CA ASP A 50 5.25 2.88 -13.35
C ASP A 50 4.10 2.74 -12.36
N PHE A 51 4.38 2.22 -11.16
CA PHE A 51 3.37 1.89 -10.16
C PHE A 51 4.00 1.67 -8.77
N ILE A 52 3.26 1.98 -7.70
CA ILE A 52 3.67 1.74 -6.30
C ILE A 52 2.66 0.80 -5.64
N VAL A 53 3.18 -0.24 -4.97
CA VAL A 53 2.40 -1.11 -4.08
C VAL A 53 2.87 -0.84 -2.66
N SER A 54 1.99 -0.34 -1.79
CA SER A 54 2.32 0.03 -0.42
C SER A 54 1.57 -0.80 0.61
N GLN A 55 2.29 -1.22 1.65
CA GLN A 55 1.74 -1.86 2.85
C GLN A 55 1.38 -0.85 3.94
N ASN A 56 1.77 0.41 3.75
CA ASN A 56 1.57 1.45 4.76
C ASN A 56 0.12 1.92 4.73
N CYS A 57 -0.42 2.22 5.91
CA CYS A 57 -1.76 2.77 6.08
C CYS A 57 -1.74 4.27 6.44
N ASP A 58 -0.56 4.89 6.47
CA ASP A 58 -0.32 6.27 6.93
C ASP A 58 -0.73 7.37 5.93
N GLY A 59 -1.14 6.99 4.72
CA GLY A 59 -1.57 7.91 3.66
C GLY A 59 -0.47 8.83 3.10
N LEU A 60 0.79 8.68 3.50
CA LEU A 60 1.87 9.59 3.12
C LEU A 60 2.20 9.55 1.63
N HIS A 61 1.95 8.45 0.94
CA HIS A 61 2.12 8.39 -0.52
C HIS A 61 1.16 9.33 -1.25
N LEU A 62 -0.14 9.30 -0.93
CA LEU A 62 -1.11 10.19 -1.56
C LEU A 62 -0.82 11.65 -1.22
N ARG A 63 -0.46 11.92 0.03
CA ARG A 63 -0.06 13.24 0.53
C ARG A 63 1.22 13.78 -0.10
N SER A 64 2.13 12.91 -0.51
CA SER A 64 3.33 13.30 -1.27
C SER A 64 3.05 13.67 -2.74
N GLY A 65 1.81 13.48 -3.20
CA GLY A 65 1.40 13.76 -4.58
C GLY A 65 1.49 12.56 -5.53
N VAL A 66 1.70 11.34 -5.03
CA VAL A 66 1.56 10.14 -5.86
C VAL A 66 0.10 10.04 -6.33
N PRO A 67 -0.17 9.96 -7.64
CA PRO A 67 -1.53 9.79 -8.15
C PRO A 67 -2.15 8.48 -7.65
N ALA A 68 -3.39 8.51 -7.18
CA ALA A 68 -4.09 7.30 -6.73
C ALA A 68 -4.19 6.22 -7.82
N SER A 69 -4.22 6.60 -9.10
CA SER A 69 -4.19 5.68 -10.25
C SER A 69 -2.87 4.90 -10.40
N LYS A 70 -1.81 5.34 -9.71
CA LYS A 70 -0.45 4.78 -9.74
C LYS A 70 -0.05 4.15 -8.40
N LEU A 71 -0.99 4.03 -7.46
CA LEU A 71 -0.77 3.50 -6.12
C LEU A 71 -1.80 2.41 -5.80
N ALA A 72 -1.36 1.33 -5.15
CA ALA A 72 -2.23 0.40 -4.45
C ALA A 72 -1.83 0.32 -2.97
N GLU A 73 -2.74 0.71 -2.08
CA GLU A 73 -2.59 0.64 -0.62
C GLU A 73 -3.22 -0.67 -0.13
N ILE A 74 -2.42 -1.72 0.00
CA ILE A 74 -2.93 -3.09 0.14
C ILE A 74 -3.49 -3.40 1.53
N HIS A 75 -3.17 -2.57 2.52
CA HIS A 75 -3.69 -2.67 3.89
C HIS A 75 -4.67 -1.55 4.23
N GLY A 76 -5.11 -0.77 3.23
CA GLY A 76 -5.97 0.38 3.42
C GLY A 76 -5.22 1.66 3.78
N ASN A 77 -6.00 2.69 4.13
CA ASN A 77 -5.51 4.01 4.47
C ASN A 77 -6.35 4.56 5.64
N CYS A 78 -5.68 4.97 6.72
CA CYS A 78 -6.35 5.42 7.95
C CYS A 78 -7.13 6.73 7.79
N PHE A 79 -7.01 7.41 6.66
CA PHE A 79 -7.73 8.64 6.33
C PHE A 79 -8.85 8.44 5.30
N ILE A 80 -9.14 7.20 4.92
CA ILE A 80 -10.14 6.88 3.90
C ILE A 80 -11.23 5.97 4.47
N GLU A 81 -12.48 6.41 4.30
CA GLU A 81 -13.67 5.61 4.53
C GLU A 81 -14.53 5.57 3.26
N VAL A 82 -15.29 4.51 3.08
CA VAL A 82 -16.05 4.22 1.85
C VAL A 82 -17.48 3.84 2.18
N CYS A 83 -18.42 4.25 1.33
CA CYS A 83 -19.78 3.76 1.43
C CYS A 83 -19.87 2.34 0.85
N PRO A 84 -20.24 1.31 1.63
CA PRO A 84 -20.36 -0.05 1.10
C PRO A 84 -21.49 -0.23 0.07
N ALA A 85 -22.44 0.71 -0.01
CA ALA A 85 -23.57 0.65 -0.94
C ALA A 85 -23.31 1.37 -2.27
N CYS A 86 -22.84 2.62 -2.23
CA CYS A 86 -22.62 3.43 -3.45
C CYS A 86 -21.14 3.58 -3.84
N HIS A 87 -20.22 3.05 -3.03
CA HIS A 87 -18.77 3.10 -3.26
C HIS A 87 -18.17 4.50 -3.32
N LYS A 88 -18.90 5.56 -2.90
CA LYS A 88 -18.31 6.88 -2.70
C LYS A 88 -17.19 6.78 -1.66
N VAL A 89 -16.03 7.32 -2.03
CA VAL A 89 -14.84 7.44 -1.21
C VAL A 89 -14.89 8.79 -0.50
N TYR A 90 -14.63 8.78 0.81
CA TYR A 90 -14.52 9.97 1.64
C TYR A 90 -13.09 10.06 2.17
N ARG A 91 -12.48 11.24 2.07
CA ARG A 91 -11.13 11.51 2.58
C ARG A 91 -11.24 12.42 3.79
N ARG A 92 -10.62 12.04 4.92
CA ARG A 92 -10.74 12.74 6.21
C ARG A 92 -9.39 13.19 6.73
N ARG A 93 -9.34 14.31 7.44
CA ARG A 93 -8.10 14.84 8.06
C ARG A 93 -7.69 14.14 9.37
N PHE A 94 -8.50 13.18 9.82
CA PHE A 94 -8.33 12.43 11.05
C PHE A 94 -8.36 10.92 10.80
N ASP A 95 -7.82 10.14 11.73
CA ASP A 95 -7.83 8.68 11.65
C ASP A 95 -9.27 8.14 11.76
N VAL A 96 -9.81 7.62 10.66
CA VAL A 96 -11.16 7.05 10.60
C VAL A 96 -11.26 5.65 11.22
N SER A 97 -10.11 5.02 11.49
CA SER A 97 -9.99 3.64 11.97
C SER A 97 -9.82 3.51 13.47
N ALA A 98 -9.87 4.62 14.22
CA ALA A 98 -9.69 4.65 15.68
C ALA A 98 -10.56 3.62 16.43
N GLN A 99 -11.78 3.37 15.94
CA GLN A 99 -12.74 2.44 16.55
C GLN A 99 -12.89 1.11 15.78
N SER A 100 -12.14 0.93 14.69
CA SER A 100 -12.28 -0.27 13.87
C SER A 100 -11.51 -1.46 14.43
N ARG A 101 -11.99 -2.66 14.11
CA ARG A 101 -11.40 -3.93 14.57
C ARG A 101 -11.71 -5.03 13.58
N VAL A 102 -11.02 -6.15 13.73
CA VAL A 102 -11.22 -7.36 12.91
C VAL A 102 -12.72 -7.64 12.66
N ARG A 103 -13.12 -7.57 11.39
CA ARG A 103 -14.43 -7.79 10.76
C ARG A 103 -15.48 -6.74 11.12
N ARG A 104 -15.08 -5.58 11.64
CA ARG A 104 -15.95 -4.45 11.99
C ARG A 104 -15.28 -3.14 11.62
N HIS A 105 -15.65 -2.62 10.46
CA HIS A 105 -15.06 -1.41 9.86
C HIS A 105 -15.98 -0.19 9.91
N THR A 106 -17.19 -0.32 10.48
CA THR A 106 -18.17 0.77 10.50
C THR A 106 -17.62 1.98 11.28
N THR A 107 -17.55 3.13 10.63
CA THR A 107 -16.99 4.37 11.19
C THR A 107 -18.03 5.25 11.87
N ARG A 108 -19.27 4.76 11.99
CA ARG A 108 -20.48 5.42 12.53
C ARG A 108 -20.98 6.64 11.76
N ARG A 109 -20.15 7.27 10.94
CA ARG A 109 -20.56 8.31 9.98
C ARG A 109 -21.44 7.73 8.89
N THR A 110 -22.31 8.54 8.30
CA THR A 110 -23.26 8.14 7.26
C THR A 110 -22.89 8.72 5.91
N CYS A 111 -23.23 8.01 4.84
CA CYS A 111 -22.96 8.41 3.48
C CYS A 111 -23.86 9.57 3.04
N THR A 112 -23.29 10.77 2.91
CA THR A 112 -24.02 11.98 2.46
C THR A 112 -24.55 11.84 1.04
N HIS A 113 -23.83 11.15 0.15
CA HIS A 113 -24.30 10.89 -1.21
C HIS A 113 -25.56 10.03 -1.26
N CYS A 114 -25.63 8.95 -0.47
CA CYS A 114 -26.86 8.15 -0.38
C CYS A 114 -28.01 8.97 0.21
N THR A 115 -27.75 9.72 1.28
CA THR A 115 -28.76 10.56 1.93
C THR A 115 -29.36 11.59 0.96
N GLN A 116 -28.52 12.26 0.17
CA GLN A 116 -28.96 13.26 -0.81
C GLN A 116 -29.79 12.64 -1.95
N GLN A 117 -29.41 11.45 -2.45
CA GLN A 117 -30.17 10.77 -3.50
C GLN A 117 -31.62 10.45 -3.07
N HIS A 118 -31.84 10.14 -1.79
CA HIS A 118 -33.20 9.91 -1.27
C HIS A 118 -34.01 11.20 -1.11
N GLN A 119 -33.40 12.29 -0.64
CA GLN A 119 -34.09 13.58 -0.47
C GLN A 119 -34.61 14.13 -1.81
N HIS A 120 -33.85 14.01 -2.90
CA HIS A 120 -34.30 14.43 -4.23
C HIS A 120 -35.46 13.59 -4.79
N THR A 121 -35.53 12.30 -4.44
CA THR A 121 -36.57 11.39 -4.93
C THR A 121 -37.93 11.70 -4.26
N GLU A 122 -37.94 12.19 -3.03
CA GLU A 122 -39.18 12.58 -2.32
C GLU A 122 -39.76 13.90 -2.83
N GLN A 123 -38.93 14.84 -3.29
CA GLN A 123 -39.40 16.14 -3.81
C GLN A 123 -39.93 16.09 -5.25
N GLN A 124 -39.71 14.99 -5.98
CA GLN A 124 -40.17 14.80 -7.36
C GLN A 124 -41.37 13.86 -7.50
N GLN A 125 -42.05 13.49 -6.41
CA GLN A 125 -43.29 12.74 -6.52
C GLN A 125 -44.35 13.58 -7.27
N PRO A 126 -44.86 13.13 -8.44
CA PRO A 126 -45.97 13.80 -9.08
C PRO A 126 -47.16 13.75 -8.14
N GLN A 127 -47.86 14.87 -7.93
CA GLN A 127 -49.16 14.83 -7.29
C GLN A 127 -50.06 13.82 -8.01
N PRO A 128 -50.91 13.06 -7.29
CA PRO A 128 -51.76 12.06 -7.92
C PRO A 128 -52.76 12.73 -8.86
N GLN A 129 -52.39 12.87 -10.13
CA GLN A 129 -53.33 13.18 -11.20
C GLN A 129 -54.09 11.90 -11.50
N GLN A 130 -55.39 11.94 -11.26
CA GLN A 130 -56.33 10.88 -11.59
C GLN A 130 -56.21 10.54 -13.08
N GLN A 131 -55.71 9.34 -13.40
CA GLN A 131 -55.67 8.85 -14.77
C GLN A 131 -57.02 8.17 -15.12
N PRO A 132 -57.64 8.52 -16.26
CA PRO A 132 -58.75 7.76 -16.80
C PRO A 132 -58.27 6.42 -17.37
N GLN A 133 -59.08 5.38 -17.18
CA GLN A 133 -58.83 4.00 -17.60
C GLN A 133 -58.64 3.90 -19.12
N GLN A 134 -57.46 3.49 -19.58
CA GLN A 134 -57.27 3.02 -20.95
C GLN A 134 -56.53 1.68 -20.98
N GLN A 135 -56.99 0.85 -21.92
CA GLN A 135 -56.78 -0.60 -22.00
C GLN A 135 -55.37 -0.98 -22.43
N HIS A 136 -54.88 -2.07 -21.85
CA HIS A 136 -53.58 -2.72 -22.12
C HIS A 136 -53.38 -3.06 -23.60
N GLN A 137 -52.30 -2.57 -24.21
CA GLN A 137 -51.59 -3.27 -25.27
C GLN A 137 -50.17 -3.58 -24.78
N GLN A 138 -49.81 -4.87 -24.82
CA GLN A 138 -48.56 -5.40 -24.30
C GLN A 138 -47.41 -5.08 -25.28
N GLN A 139 -46.40 -4.35 -24.82
CA GLN A 139 -45.10 -4.27 -25.48
C GLN A 139 -44.09 -5.18 -24.76
N PRO A 140 -43.15 -5.83 -25.48
CA PRO A 140 -42.17 -6.72 -24.88
C PRO A 140 -41.15 -5.94 -24.03
N PRO A 141 -40.62 -6.54 -22.94
CA PRO A 141 -39.69 -5.85 -22.05
C PRO A 141 -38.34 -5.58 -22.73
N SER A 142 -37.87 -4.33 -22.62
CA SER A 142 -36.51 -3.95 -22.99
C SER A 142 -35.46 -4.68 -22.13
N PRO A 143 -34.24 -4.92 -22.63
CA PRO A 143 -33.20 -5.65 -21.90
C PRO A 143 -32.83 -4.94 -20.59
N ARG A 144 -32.73 -5.72 -19.50
CA ARG A 144 -32.30 -5.25 -18.17
C ARG A 144 -30.87 -4.70 -18.22
N PRO A 145 -30.58 -3.54 -17.62
CA PRO A 145 -29.21 -3.10 -17.42
C PRO A 145 -28.50 -4.08 -16.47
N LEU A 146 -27.28 -4.45 -16.83
CA LEU A 146 -26.37 -5.23 -15.98
C LEU A 146 -25.84 -4.30 -14.87
N LEU A 147 -25.88 -4.81 -13.63
CA LEU A 147 -25.55 -4.16 -12.35
C LEU A 147 -26.55 -3.12 -11.83
N THR A 148 -27.58 -3.58 -11.12
CA THR A 148 -28.27 -2.74 -10.13
C THR A 148 -27.56 -2.91 -8.77
N ALA A 149 -26.77 -1.92 -8.36
CA ALA A 149 -26.40 -1.76 -6.96
C ALA A 149 -27.69 -1.79 -6.12
N ALA A 150 -27.70 -2.51 -4.99
CA ALA A 150 -28.86 -2.55 -4.12
C ALA A 150 -29.24 -1.11 -3.71
N PRO A 151 -30.53 -0.72 -3.77
CA PRO A 151 -30.94 0.63 -3.39
C PRO A 151 -30.52 0.92 -1.94
N CYS A 152 -29.91 2.08 -1.74
CA CYS A 152 -29.39 2.51 -0.44
C CYS A 152 -30.56 2.65 0.57
N PRO A 153 -30.40 2.25 1.84
CA PRO A 153 -31.34 2.54 2.92
C PRO A 153 -31.62 4.05 3.09
N ARG A 154 -32.89 4.41 3.36
CA ARG A 154 -33.35 5.80 3.54
C ARG A 154 -32.64 6.54 4.68
N ASP A 155 -32.23 5.82 5.72
CA ASP A 155 -31.60 6.39 6.93
C ASP A 155 -30.09 6.67 6.74
N GLY A 156 -29.59 6.53 5.51
CA GLY A 156 -28.18 6.61 5.19
C GLY A 156 -27.44 5.29 5.46
N VAL A 157 -26.45 4.99 4.64
CA VAL A 157 -25.56 3.83 4.85
C VAL A 157 -24.36 4.28 5.65
N HIS A 158 -24.05 3.57 6.74
CA HIS A 158 -22.85 3.84 7.49
C HIS A 158 -21.60 3.56 6.64
N LEU A 159 -20.63 4.45 6.75
CA LEU A 159 -19.33 4.33 6.08
C LEU A 159 -18.49 3.24 6.76
N GLU A 160 -17.59 2.65 5.99
CA GLU A 160 -16.62 1.66 6.45
C GLU A 160 -15.20 2.17 6.20
N ASP A 161 -14.28 2.00 7.15
CA ASP A 161 -12.87 2.27 6.89
C ASP A 161 -12.27 1.25 5.91
N THR A 162 -11.09 1.57 5.40
CA THR A 162 -10.39 0.71 4.43
C THR A 162 -9.32 -0.20 5.04
N ILE A 163 -9.11 -0.14 6.36
CA ILE A 163 -8.00 -0.82 7.02
C ILE A 163 -8.20 -2.34 7.00
N VAL A 164 -7.15 -3.07 6.61
CA VAL A 164 -7.10 -4.52 6.72
C VAL A 164 -6.39 -4.88 8.03
N HIS A 165 -7.14 -5.44 8.98
CA HIS A 165 -6.61 -5.87 10.28
C HIS A 165 -5.91 -7.22 10.19
N PHE A 166 -4.97 -7.47 11.11
CA PHE A 166 -4.32 -8.78 11.21
C PHE A 166 -5.33 -9.91 11.45
N GLY A 167 -5.19 -10.98 10.67
CA GLY A 167 -6.13 -12.13 10.67
C GLY A 167 -7.36 -11.92 9.79
N GLU A 168 -7.45 -10.79 9.08
CA GLU A 168 -8.42 -10.62 8.01
C GLU A 168 -7.88 -11.11 6.68
N THR A 169 -8.76 -11.71 5.90
CA THR A 169 -8.49 -11.91 4.50
C THR A 169 -8.80 -10.61 3.78
N THR A 170 -7.78 -10.01 3.20
CA THR A 170 -7.91 -8.92 2.26
C THR A 170 -8.97 -9.29 1.21
N ARG A 171 -10.10 -8.57 1.17
CA ARG A 171 -11.06 -8.77 0.10
C ARG A 171 -10.43 -8.09 -1.12
N HIS A 172 -9.82 -8.81 -2.04
CA HIS A 172 -9.04 -8.20 -3.14
C HIS A 172 -9.83 -7.15 -3.95
N ALA A 173 -11.16 -7.23 -3.98
CA ALA A 173 -12.04 -6.24 -4.58
C ALA A 173 -12.13 -4.89 -3.81
N SER A 174 -11.77 -4.87 -2.52
CA SER A 174 -11.74 -3.66 -1.67
C SER A 174 -10.37 -3.01 -1.57
N VAL A 175 -9.30 -3.67 -2.04
CA VAL A 175 -7.98 -3.04 -2.12
C VAL A 175 -8.01 -2.02 -3.25
N ALA A 176 -7.78 -0.76 -2.89
CA ALA A 176 -7.70 0.32 -3.85
C ALA A 176 -6.68 -0.05 -4.94
N ASN A 177 -7.16 -0.07 -6.19
CA ASN A 177 -6.34 -0.22 -7.39
C ASN A 177 -5.56 -1.55 -7.52
N TRP A 178 -6.02 -2.64 -6.88
CA TRP A 178 -5.34 -3.94 -6.94
C TRP A 178 -5.21 -4.53 -8.35
N GLY A 179 -6.22 -4.31 -9.21
CA GLY A 179 -6.16 -4.72 -10.61
C GLY A 179 -4.97 -4.11 -11.36
N ALA A 180 -4.71 -2.82 -11.13
CA ALA A 180 -3.56 -2.14 -11.74
C ALA A 180 -2.24 -2.61 -11.12
N ALA A 181 -2.19 -2.89 -9.81
CA ALA A 181 -1.00 -3.46 -9.17
C ALA A 181 -0.60 -4.81 -9.80
N MET A 182 -1.58 -5.70 -10.01
CA MET A 182 -1.35 -6.98 -10.67
C MET A 182 -0.89 -6.81 -12.13
N ALA A 183 -1.49 -5.87 -12.86
CA ALA A 183 -1.09 -5.57 -14.23
C ALA A 183 0.34 -5.01 -14.31
N ALA A 184 0.69 -4.07 -13.41
CA ALA A 184 2.03 -3.51 -13.30
C ALA A 184 3.06 -4.59 -12.97
N ALA A 185 2.79 -5.44 -11.96
CA ALA A 185 3.69 -6.53 -11.61
C ALA A 185 3.84 -7.56 -12.75
N ALA A 186 2.79 -7.80 -13.53
CA ALA A 186 2.85 -8.67 -14.69
C ALA A 186 3.64 -8.07 -15.87
N ALA A 187 3.75 -6.75 -15.95
CA ALA A 187 4.52 -6.04 -16.98
C ALA A 187 5.95 -5.71 -16.55
N ALA A 188 6.22 -5.66 -15.24
CA ALA A 188 7.48 -5.21 -14.68
C ALA A 188 8.70 -6.01 -15.18
N THR A 189 9.74 -5.25 -15.54
CA THR A 189 11.10 -5.73 -15.78
C THR A 189 12.00 -5.53 -14.56
N VAL A 190 11.71 -4.52 -13.74
CA VAL A 190 12.41 -4.21 -12.49
C VAL A 190 11.39 -4.02 -11.38
N VAL A 191 11.65 -4.60 -10.21
CA VAL A 191 10.94 -4.37 -8.96
C VAL A 191 11.94 -3.90 -7.92
N VAL A 192 11.63 -2.81 -7.23
CA VAL A 192 12.42 -2.29 -6.11
C VAL A 192 11.58 -2.36 -4.84
N VAL A 193 12.09 -3.05 -3.83
CA VAL A 193 11.49 -3.12 -2.50
C VAL A 193 12.22 -2.16 -1.57
N LEU A 194 11.47 -1.28 -0.92
CA LEU A 194 12.01 -0.26 -0.02
C LEU A 194 11.40 -0.44 1.37
N GLY A 195 12.23 -0.71 2.38
CA GLY A 195 11.84 -0.67 3.80
C GLY A 195 10.72 -1.64 4.19
N SER A 196 10.60 -2.77 3.51
CA SER A 196 9.65 -3.83 3.83
C SER A 196 10.40 -5.11 4.21
N SER A 197 10.00 -5.74 5.31
CA SER A 197 10.45 -7.08 5.68
C SER A 197 9.88 -8.17 4.76
N LEU A 198 8.92 -7.82 3.90
CA LEU A 198 8.22 -8.73 2.98
C LEU A 198 7.52 -9.94 3.62
N LYS A 199 7.44 -10.02 4.96
CA LYS A 199 6.81 -11.13 5.69
C LYS A 199 5.33 -11.33 5.32
N VAL A 200 4.62 -10.24 5.02
CA VAL A 200 3.22 -10.28 4.55
C VAL A 200 3.16 -10.34 3.02
N LEU A 201 3.91 -9.47 2.34
CA LEU A 201 3.87 -9.37 0.88
C LEU A 201 4.32 -10.65 0.15
N LYS A 202 5.18 -11.49 0.76
CA LYS A 202 5.60 -12.79 0.20
C LYS A 202 4.41 -13.69 -0.18
N ALA A 203 3.30 -13.54 0.53
CA ALA A 203 2.08 -14.32 0.36
C ALA A 203 1.23 -13.95 -0.87
N TYR A 204 1.63 -12.95 -1.67
CA TYR A 204 0.91 -12.52 -2.88
C TYR A 204 1.63 -12.99 -4.15
N PRO A 205 1.33 -14.21 -4.69
CA PRO A 205 2.12 -14.80 -5.76
C PRO A 205 2.09 -14.00 -7.07
N CYS A 206 1.01 -13.26 -7.30
CA CYS A 206 0.85 -12.42 -8.49
C CYS A 206 1.92 -11.33 -8.59
N LEU A 207 2.45 -10.83 -7.47
CA LEU A 207 3.51 -9.82 -7.45
C LEU A 207 4.88 -10.43 -7.78
N TRP A 208 5.10 -11.69 -7.39
CA TRP A 208 6.44 -12.30 -7.41
C TRP A 208 6.66 -13.31 -8.52
N LYS A 209 5.61 -13.66 -9.28
CA LYS A 209 5.66 -14.70 -10.32
C LYS A 209 6.81 -14.47 -11.31
N ARG A 210 6.98 -13.24 -11.80
CA ARG A 210 8.04 -12.91 -12.78
C ARG A 210 9.43 -12.88 -12.15
N VAL A 211 9.54 -12.35 -10.94
CA VAL A 211 10.79 -12.36 -10.15
C VAL A 211 11.28 -13.79 -9.93
N LYS A 212 10.40 -14.68 -9.46
CA LYS A 212 10.73 -16.11 -9.23
C LYS A 212 11.04 -16.86 -10.52
N GLN A 213 10.52 -16.39 -11.67
CA GLN A 213 10.84 -16.90 -13.00
C GLN A 213 12.11 -16.27 -13.61
N ARG A 214 12.81 -15.37 -12.89
CA ARG A 214 13.96 -14.60 -13.37
C ARG A 214 13.67 -13.80 -14.65
N LYS A 215 12.41 -13.35 -14.81
CA LYS A 215 11.93 -12.48 -15.91
C LYS A 215 11.72 -11.02 -15.50
N CYS A 216 12.10 -10.72 -14.26
CA CYS A 216 12.04 -9.41 -13.64
C CYS A 216 13.17 -9.36 -12.60
N GLU A 217 13.97 -8.31 -12.64
CA GLU A 217 15.03 -8.04 -11.67
C GLU A 217 14.42 -7.51 -10.38
N LEU A 218 14.91 -7.99 -9.25
CA LEU A 218 14.47 -7.57 -7.92
C LEU A 218 15.63 -6.88 -7.21
N PHE A 219 15.44 -5.64 -6.80
CA PHE A 219 16.34 -4.92 -5.91
C PHE A 219 15.66 -4.73 -4.56
N ILE A 220 16.38 -4.94 -3.47
CA ILE A 220 15.85 -4.80 -2.12
C ILE A 220 16.72 -3.79 -1.36
N VAL A 221 16.09 -2.81 -0.73
CA VAL A 221 16.72 -1.87 0.21
C VAL A 221 16.02 -2.04 1.55
N ASN A 222 16.68 -2.73 2.48
CA ASN A 222 16.11 -2.99 3.79
C ASN A 222 17.23 -3.29 4.79
N SER A 223 17.11 -2.75 6.01
CA SER A 223 18.06 -3.00 7.11
C SER A 223 17.89 -4.35 7.80
N GLN A 224 16.97 -5.20 7.34
CA GLN A 224 16.73 -6.52 7.94
C GLN A 224 16.68 -7.59 6.87
N TRP A 225 16.81 -8.85 7.26
CA TRP A 225 16.58 -10.00 6.39
C TRP A 225 15.19 -9.91 5.74
N THR A 226 15.07 -10.38 4.50
CA THR A 226 13.75 -10.55 3.87
C THR A 226 13.59 -11.94 3.25
N PRO A 227 12.37 -12.51 3.27
CA PRO A 227 12.08 -13.81 2.65
C PRO A 227 12.40 -13.89 1.16
N LEU A 228 12.55 -12.77 0.45
CA LEU A 228 12.82 -12.75 -0.98
C LEU A 228 14.29 -12.49 -1.35
N ASP A 229 15.20 -12.40 -0.37
CA ASP A 229 16.61 -12.04 -0.58
C ASP A 229 17.29 -12.93 -1.65
N ARG A 230 17.06 -14.25 -1.64
CA ARG A 230 17.65 -15.19 -2.62
C ARG A 230 17.25 -14.95 -4.09
N TRP A 231 16.17 -14.20 -4.32
CA TRP A 231 15.72 -13.83 -5.66
C TRP A 231 16.15 -12.41 -6.06
N ALA A 232 16.65 -11.60 -5.13
CA ALA A 232 17.18 -10.28 -5.43
C ALA A 232 18.45 -10.38 -6.29
N VAL A 233 18.58 -9.47 -7.25
CA VAL A 233 19.83 -9.20 -7.95
C VAL A 233 20.82 -8.55 -6.99
N GLN A 234 20.33 -7.60 -6.20
CA GLN A 234 21.10 -6.93 -5.16
C GLN A 234 20.19 -6.58 -3.99
N LYS A 235 20.69 -6.85 -2.79
CA LYS A 235 20.15 -6.31 -1.55
C LYS A 235 21.12 -5.26 -1.01
N THR A 236 20.62 -4.09 -0.68
CA THR A 236 21.37 -3.03 -0.01
C THR A 236 20.88 -2.91 1.43
N HIS A 237 21.78 -3.09 2.38
CA HIS A 237 21.50 -2.89 3.79
C HIS A 237 21.66 -1.40 4.12
N SER A 238 20.56 -0.66 4.20
CA SER A 238 20.61 0.78 4.43
C SER A 238 19.28 1.29 4.98
N ASP A 239 19.34 2.39 5.73
CA ASP A 239 18.19 3.29 5.86
C ASP A 239 17.73 3.76 4.47
N VAL A 240 16.43 3.77 4.25
CA VAL A 240 15.86 4.02 2.92
C VAL A 240 16.04 5.48 2.50
N ASP A 241 15.87 6.44 3.43
CA ASP A 241 16.05 7.85 3.11
C ASP A 241 17.52 8.16 2.79
N ALA A 242 18.47 7.56 3.52
CA ALA A 242 19.91 7.65 3.23
C ALA A 242 20.24 7.07 1.84
N PHE A 243 19.73 5.89 1.52
CA PHE A 243 19.90 5.26 0.20
C PHE A 243 19.33 6.16 -0.91
N MET A 244 18.11 6.67 -0.74
CA MET A 244 17.46 7.50 -1.76
C MET A 244 18.17 8.83 -1.98
N ARG A 245 18.75 9.44 -0.93
CA ARG A 245 19.60 10.63 -1.09
C ARG A 245 20.85 10.33 -1.89
N ALA A 246 21.54 9.22 -1.57
CA ALA A 246 22.72 8.78 -2.31
C ALA A 246 22.39 8.47 -3.77
N LEU A 247 21.26 7.81 -4.03
CA LEU A 247 20.78 7.48 -5.37
C LEU A 247 20.50 8.74 -6.20
N VAL A 248 19.74 9.70 -5.66
CA VAL A 248 19.47 10.98 -6.35
C VAL A 248 20.77 11.76 -6.59
N ALA A 249 21.67 11.80 -5.61
CA ALA A 249 22.97 12.46 -5.79
C ALA A 249 23.85 11.77 -6.83
N ALA A 250 23.79 10.44 -6.95
CA ALA A 250 24.49 9.69 -7.99
C ALA A 250 23.87 9.94 -9.38
N HIS A 251 22.54 9.95 -9.46
CA HIS A 251 21.80 10.30 -10.68
C HIS A 251 22.20 11.69 -11.21
N ASP A 252 22.25 12.70 -10.34
CA ASP A 252 22.61 14.06 -10.73
C ASP A 252 24.07 14.22 -11.20
N ARG A 253 24.95 13.32 -10.77
CA ARG A 253 26.36 13.29 -11.19
C ARG A 253 26.58 12.48 -12.46
N ALA A 254 25.62 11.65 -12.86
CA ALA A 254 25.73 10.85 -14.04
C ALA A 254 25.68 11.76 -15.28
N PRO A 255 26.58 11.56 -16.27
CA PRO A 255 26.54 12.34 -17.50
C PRO A 255 25.17 12.10 -18.17
N ALA A 256 24.50 13.19 -18.57
CA ALA A 256 23.30 13.09 -19.39
C ALA A 256 23.62 12.22 -20.61
N ALA A 257 22.77 11.22 -20.91
CA ALA A 257 22.97 10.34 -22.05
C ALA A 257 23.13 11.21 -23.30
N GLY A 258 24.37 11.32 -23.79
CA GLY A 258 24.69 12.17 -24.93
C GLY A 258 24.03 11.62 -26.18
N ASP A 259 23.36 12.51 -26.92
CA ASP A 259 23.04 12.28 -28.33
C ASP A 259 24.33 11.95 -29.09
N GLY A 260 24.43 10.74 -29.65
CA GLY A 260 25.55 10.39 -30.53
C GLY A 260 25.87 8.91 -30.67
N SER A 261 25.26 8.28 -31.67
CA SER A 261 25.89 7.37 -32.64
C SER A 261 27.11 6.51 -32.22
N GLY A 262 26.96 5.19 -32.33
CA GLY A 262 27.96 4.33 -32.98
C GLY A 262 28.67 3.26 -32.13
N GLY A 263 28.51 2.00 -32.56
CA GLY A 263 29.36 0.85 -32.21
C GLY A 263 28.83 0.04 -31.02
N GLY A 264 28.49 -1.24 -31.09
CA GLY A 264 28.97 -2.29 -31.97
C GLY A 264 29.58 -3.41 -31.12
N GLY A 265 28.76 -4.42 -30.79
CA GLY A 265 29.19 -5.80 -30.49
C GLY A 265 29.82 -6.09 -29.11
N ALA A 266 29.20 -6.98 -28.34
CA ALA A 266 29.76 -8.32 -28.06
C ALA A 266 28.86 -9.07 -27.06
N SER A 267 28.01 -9.95 -27.59
CA SER A 267 27.43 -11.06 -26.86
C SER A 267 28.52 -12.00 -26.37
N ARG A 268 28.69 -12.15 -25.06
CA ARG A 268 29.44 -13.28 -24.48
C ARG A 268 28.42 -14.31 -24.00
N GLY A 269 28.35 -15.42 -24.73
CA GLY A 269 27.64 -16.62 -24.30
C GLY A 269 28.32 -17.22 -23.06
N VAL A 270 27.49 -17.77 -22.18
CA VAL A 270 27.95 -18.68 -21.12
C VAL A 270 27.23 -20.00 -21.34
N SER A 271 28.04 -21.05 -21.32
CA SER A 271 27.78 -22.44 -21.63
C SER A 271 26.79 -23.11 -20.68
N ASN A 272 26.03 -24.05 -21.25
CA ASN A 272 25.25 -25.06 -20.54
C ASN A 272 26.19 -26.04 -19.83
N ASP A 273 25.91 -26.32 -18.56
CA ASP A 273 26.24 -27.61 -17.94
C ASP A 273 24.95 -28.19 -17.33
N GLU A 274 24.43 -29.22 -18.00
CA GLU A 274 23.39 -30.11 -17.49
C GLU A 274 24.02 -31.08 -16.50
N HIS A 275 23.54 -31.20 -15.26
CA HIS A 275 23.56 -32.46 -14.51
C HIS A 275 22.30 -32.53 -13.63
N GLY A 276 21.51 -33.59 -13.83
CA GLY A 276 20.13 -33.71 -13.35
C GLY A 276 19.93 -34.30 -11.96
N GLY A 277 18.64 -34.55 -11.67
CA GLY A 277 18.18 -35.35 -10.54
C GLY A 277 17.08 -34.67 -9.74
N ALA A 278 15.84 -34.74 -10.22
CA ALA A 278 14.67 -34.49 -9.37
C ALA A 278 14.48 -35.65 -8.37
N PRO A 279 13.91 -35.36 -7.19
CA PRO A 279 12.79 -36.18 -6.75
C PRO A 279 11.56 -35.34 -6.37
N LYS A 280 10.42 -35.99 -6.58
CA LYS A 280 9.07 -35.46 -6.35
C LYS A 280 8.65 -35.61 -4.88
N SER A 281 7.77 -34.69 -4.49
CA SER A 281 6.67 -34.81 -3.52
C SER A 281 7.01 -35.11 -2.06
N VAL A 282 6.81 -34.12 -1.19
CA VAL A 282 5.92 -34.21 -0.03
C VAL A 282 5.32 -32.83 0.20
N VAL A 283 4.00 -32.70 0.05
CA VAL A 283 3.23 -31.51 0.46
C VAL A 283 2.31 -31.97 1.58
N LYS A 284 2.58 -31.47 2.80
CA LYS A 284 1.66 -31.30 3.96
C LYS A 284 2.43 -31.50 5.27
N LYS A 285 3.10 -30.44 5.73
CA LYS A 285 3.44 -30.09 7.12
C LYS A 285 4.49 -28.98 7.06
N GLU A 286 4.11 -27.75 6.73
CA GLU A 286 5.09 -26.65 6.58
C GLU A 286 4.66 -25.34 7.28
N GLU A 287 3.50 -25.27 7.93
CA GLU A 287 3.02 -23.98 8.46
C GLU A 287 3.45 -23.70 9.92
N GLU A 288 3.93 -24.69 10.68
CA GLU A 288 4.41 -24.49 12.07
C GLU A 288 5.95 -24.58 12.21
N GLU A 289 6.66 -25.20 11.26
CA GLU A 289 8.14 -25.27 11.26
C GLU A 289 8.81 -24.05 10.59
N GLU A 290 8.07 -23.21 9.86
CA GLU A 290 8.63 -22.02 9.18
C GLU A 290 8.91 -20.83 10.14
N GLU A 291 8.20 -20.68 11.27
CA GLU A 291 8.37 -19.53 12.18
C GLU A 291 9.64 -19.62 13.03
N GLU A 292 10.00 -20.80 13.57
CA GLU A 292 11.24 -20.99 14.37
C GLU A 292 12.51 -20.84 13.52
N ASP A 293 12.42 -21.16 12.23
CA ASP A 293 13.50 -21.05 11.24
C ASP A 293 13.67 -19.58 10.74
N GLU A 294 12.68 -18.71 10.92
CA GLU A 294 12.79 -17.27 10.57
C GLU A 294 13.60 -16.45 11.59
N ASP A 295 13.40 -16.67 12.89
CA ASP A 295 14.13 -15.95 13.94
C ASP A 295 15.59 -16.37 13.99
N GLN A 296 15.88 -17.65 13.77
CA GLN A 296 17.24 -18.14 13.61
C GLN A 296 17.92 -17.51 12.38
N ARG A 297 17.22 -17.43 11.24
CA ARG A 297 17.75 -16.76 10.03
C ARG A 297 18.04 -15.28 10.23
N GLN A 298 17.23 -14.56 11.01
CA GLN A 298 17.52 -13.15 11.32
C GLN A 298 18.73 -13.03 12.27
N GLN A 299 18.89 -13.94 13.24
CA GLN A 299 20.06 -13.96 14.13
C GLN A 299 21.35 -14.32 13.39
N ASP A 300 21.30 -15.28 12.46
CA ASP A 300 22.42 -15.64 11.60
C ASP A 300 22.78 -14.46 10.68
N TYR A 301 21.77 -13.80 10.12
CA TYR A 301 21.93 -12.59 9.29
C TYR A 301 22.59 -11.42 10.03
N ASP A 302 22.22 -11.21 11.30
CA ASP A 302 22.81 -10.16 12.12
C ASP A 302 24.28 -10.47 12.49
N GLN A 303 24.69 -11.76 12.56
CA GLN A 303 26.07 -12.16 12.84
C GLN A 303 27.01 -12.05 11.62
N ASP A 304 26.50 -12.37 10.42
CA ASP A 304 27.30 -12.33 9.19
C ASP A 304 27.59 -10.89 8.72
N HIS A 305 26.70 -9.94 9.00
CA HIS A 305 26.81 -8.56 8.51
C HIS A 305 27.71 -7.63 9.32
N ASP A 306 28.12 -8.00 10.54
CA ASP A 306 29.15 -7.26 11.30
C ASP A 306 30.56 -7.33 10.63
N GLN A 307 30.73 -8.15 9.58
CA GLN A 307 32.02 -8.36 8.90
C GLN A 307 32.13 -7.72 7.49
N GLU A 308 31.05 -7.14 6.93
CA GLU A 308 31.00 -6.69 5.52
C GLU A 308 30.79 -5.18 5.32
N GLU A 309 31.01 -4.34 6.35
CA GLU A 309 30.75 -2.89 6.26
C GLU A 309 31.77 -2.09 5.41
N GLU A 310 32.73 -2.74 4.73
CA GLU A 310 33.79 -2.10 3.94
C GLU A 310 33.86 -2.55 2.46
N GLU A 311 32.77 -2.57 1.69
CA GLU A 311 32.93 -2.56 0.22
C GLU A 311 31.77 -1.97 -0.60
N LEU A 312 31.65 -0.64 -0.59
CA LEU A 312 30.86 0.08 -1.59
C LEU A 312 31.77 0.53 -2.75
N LYS A 313 32.06 -0.36 -3.70
CA LYS A 313 32.79 -0.02 -4.93
C LYS A 313 31.96 -0.25 -6.20
N SER A 314 31.64 0.89 -6.83
CA SER A 314 31.42 1.11 -8.26
C SER A 314 30.40 0.21 -8.99
N VAL A 315 29.19 0.73 -9.15
CA VAL A 315 28.24 0.30 -10.19
C VAL A 315 28.25 1.34 -11.31
N ALA A 316 28.43 0.91 -12.56
CA ALA A 316 28.40 1.78 -13.73
C ALA A 316 26.95 2.18 -14.07
N PRO A 317 26.67 3.45 -14.41
CA PRO A 317 25.30 3.89 -14.69
C PRO A 317 24.84 3.39 -16.07
N ALA A 318 23.75 2.63 -16.09
CA ALA A 318 22.92 2.46 -17.27
C ALA A 318 22.26 3.81 -17.64
N ALA A 319 21.91 3.99 -18.91
CA ALA A 319 21.26 5.21 -19.41
C ALA A 319 20.03 5.54 -18.55
N LEU A 320 20.10 6.66 -17.83
CA LEU A 320 19.07 7.10 -16.90
C LEU A 320 17.87 7.67 -17.67
N VAL A 321 16.68 7.42 -17.15
CA VAL A 321 15.44 8.01 -17.68
C VAL A 321 15.56 9.53 -17.65
N ASN A 322 15.26 10.19 -18.77
CA ASN A 322 15.35 11.64 -18.91
C ASN A 322 14.54 12.38 -17.83
N GLY A 323 15.19 13.31 -17.12
CA GLY A 323 14.55 14.23 -16.18
C GLY A 323 15.21 14.26 -14.80
N SER A 324 15.10 15.39 -14.10
CA SER A 324 15.63 15.51 -12.73
C SER A 324 14.83 14.64 -11.76
N TRP A 325 15.53 13.82 -10.98
CA TRP A 325 14.96 13.00 -9.89
C TRP A 325 14.89 13.77 -8.56
N ARG A 326 15.29 15.05 -8.55
CA ARG A 326 15.21 15.88 -7.35
C ARG A 326 13.74 16.07 -6.95
N PRO A 327 13.38 15.69 -5.71
CA PRO A 327 12.02 15.87 -5.23
C PRO A 327 11.74 17.35 -4.96
N GLN A 328 10.46 17.71 -4.99
CA GLN A 328 9.99 18.96 -4.40
C GLN A 328 9.98 18.84 -2.87
N THR A 329 10.13 19.96 -2.18
CA THR A 329 9.92 20.02 -0.73
C THR A 329 8.43 19.90 -0.45
N TYR A 330 8.06 19.08 0.53
CA TYR A 330 6.67 18.97 0.97
C TYR A 330 6.22 20.28 1.61
N VAL A 331 5.07 20.79 1.17
CA VAL A 331 4.39 21.97 1.73
C VAL A 331 2.98 21.53 2.13
N ARG A 332 2.62 21.67 3.41
CA ARG A 332 1.38 21.10 3.97
C ARG A 332 0.13 21.71 3.36
N GLU A 333 0.20 22.99 3.02
CA GLU A 333 -0.88 23.78 2.39
C GLU A 333 -1.15 23.33 0.94
N GLU A 334 -0.14 22.71 0.31
CA GLU A 334 -0.21 22.19 -1.05
C GLU A 334 -0.49 20.67 -1.08
N ASP A 335 -0.79 20.05 0.08
CA ASP A 335 -1.05 18.62 0.18
C ASP A 335 -2.28 18.22 -0.67
N PRO A 336 -2.08 17.50 -1.78
CA PRO A 336 -3.16 17.23 -2.74
C PRO A 336 -4.20 16.27 -2.19
N PHE A 337 -3.86 15.48 -1.16
CA PHE A 337 -4.82 14.62 -0.49
C PHE A 337 -5.72 15.45 0.44
N TRP A 338 -5.15 16.37 1.22
CA TRP A 338 -5.92 17.26 2.10
C TRP A 338 -6.79 18.27 1.36
N GLN A 339 -6.41 18.67 0.14
CA GLN A 339 -7.24 19.51 -0.72
C GLN A 339 -8.49 18.79 -1.25
N GLN A 340 -8.55 17.45 -1.16
CA GLN A 340 -9.68 16.62 -1.58
C GLN A 340 -10.54 16.13 -0.40
N CYS A 341 -10.25 16.56 0.83
CA CYS A 341 -11.08 16.19 1.97
C CYS A 341 -12.47 16.82 1.86
N ASP A 342 -13.49 16.02 2.17
CA ASP A 342 -14.88 16.49 2.16
C ASP A 342 -15.08 17.54 3.28
N ASP A 343 -15.65 18.70 2.96
CA ASP A 343 -15.94 19.77 3.93
C ASP A 343 -17.08 19.43 4.93
N ASP A 344 -17.73 18.26 4.75
CA ASP A 344 -18.76 17.70 5.63
C ASP A 344 -18.17 17.14 6.95
N ASP A 345 -17.00 17.63 7.37
CA ASP A 345 -16.43 17.45 8.70
C ASP A 345 -17.19 18.39 9.65
N GLY A 346 -18.49 18.15 9.87
CA GLY A 346 -19.30 18.95 10.78
C GLY A 346 -18.56 19.10 12.12
N ASP A 347 -18.52 20.35 12.62
CA ASP A 347 -17.95 20.80 13.91
C ASP A 347 -18.55 20.05 15.11
N ASN A 348 -18.37 18.74 15.18
CA ASN A 348 -18.46 17.99 16.41
C ASN A 348 -17.07 18.02 17.03
N ASP A 349 -16.73 19.19 17.59
CA ASP A 349 -15.60 19.40 18.51
C ASP A 349 -15.65 18.47 19.75
N ASP A 350 -16.67 17.62 19.88
CA ASP A 350 -16.87 16.64 20.94
C ASP A 350 -16.19 15.26 20.68
N ASP A 351 -15.57 15.03 19.51
CA ASP A 351 -14.80 13.81 19.27
C ASP A 351 -13.37 13.91 19.86
N ASP A 352 -13.28 13.80 21.19
CA ASP A 352 -12.04 13.51 21.94
C ASP A 352 -11.27 12.27 21.37
N ASP A 353 -11.92 11.48 20.51
CA ASP A 353 -11.37 10.35 19.76
C ASP A 353 -10.39 10.73 18.64
N ALA A 354 -10.36 12.00 18.18
CA ALA A 354 -9.45 12.47 17.11
C ALA A 354 -7.96 12.49 17.52
N ARG A 355 -7.66 12.26 18.81
CA ARG A 355 -6.31 12.21 19.37
C ARG A 355 -5.82 10.81 19.72
N ALA A 356 -6.63 9.77 19.52
CA ALA A 356 -6.22 8.41 19.83
C ALA A 356 -5.24 7.88 18.76
N PRO A 357 -4.00 7.49 19.12
CA PRO A 357 -3.03 6.98 18.17
C PRO A 357 -3.50 5.64 17.60
N GLY A 358 -3.72 5.59 16.27
CA GLY A 358 -3.82 4.37 15.46
C GLY A 358 -4.67 3.26 16.07
N GLY A 359 -5.99 3.41 16.12
CA GLY A 359 -6.89 2.39 16.72
C GLY A 359 -6.68 0.98 16.15
N TRP A 360 -6.39 0.89 14.85
CA TRP A 360 -5.99 -0.35 14.18
C TRP A 360 -4.73 -0.99 14.79
N LEU A 361 -3.75 -0.17 15.15
CA LEU A 361 -2.51 -0.63 15.73
C LEU A 361 -2.72 -1.12 17.16
N MET A 362 -3.56 -0.43 17.94
CA MET A 362 -3.94 -0.87 19.29
C MET A 362 -4.70 -2.19 19.28
N ALA A 363 -5.57 -2.41 18.30
CA ALA A 363 -6.24 -3.70 18.10
C ALA A 363 -5.23 -4.82 17.82
N GLY A 364 -4.17 -4.52 17.06
CA GLY A 364 -3.06 -5.43 16.80
C GLY A 364 -2.24 -5.74 18.06
N LEU A 365 -1.77 -4.71 18.78
CA LEU A 365 -0.92 -4.86 19.96
C LEU A 365 -1.59 -5.68 21.07
N LYS A 366 -2.88 -5.44 21.32
CA LYS A 366 -3.66 -6.18 22.33
C LYS A 366 -3.74 -7.68 22.02
N ARG A 367 -3.86 -8.07 20.74
CA ARG A 367 -3.89 -9.48 20.34
C ARG A 367 -2.54 -10.18 20.53
N SER A 368 -1.44 -9.51 20.22
CA SER A 368 -0.09 -10.08 20.41
C SER A 368 0.20 -10.35 21.90
N ALA A 369 -0.23 -9.46 22.80
CA ALA A 369 -0.10 -9.67 24.24
C ALA A 369 -0.90 -10.87 24.79
N HIS A 370 -1.97 -11.30 24.12
CA HIS A 370 -2.83 -12.42 24.54
C HIS A 370 -2.38 -13.78 23.98
N ARG A 371 -1.36 -13.83 23.13
CA ARG A 371 -0.77 -15.07 22.59
C ARG A 371 0.39 -15.62 23.43
N LYS A 372 0.67 -15.02 24.60
CA LYS A 372 1.65 -15.53 25.58
C LYS A 372 1.00 -16.46 26.59
#